data_AF-A0A919EA71-F1
#
_entry.id   AF-A0A919EA71-F1
#
_cell.length_a   1.000
_cell.length_b   1.000
_cell.length_c   1.000
_cell.angle_alpha   90.00
_cell.angle_beta   90.00
_cell.angle_gamma   90.00
#
_symmetry.space_group_name_H-M   'P 1'
#
loop_
_entity.id
_entity.type
_entity.pdbx_description
1 polymer ?
#
loop_
_entity_poly.entity_id
_entity_poly.type
_entity_poly.pdbx_seq_one_letter_code
_entity_poly.pdbx_strand_id
1 'polypeptide(L)'
;MAQAQLAVAWRDGGTLLLPFGGHPISYPPRAGEGWSGSAASWQRDWKISHPRPADGAAWWGLLPLPLRALAAPALLGAAVTAMADLEAAQSGREAYRRGKARERCTQQQTQPAPARPQQLVLPLPAEPAPSPTSHPRRAPGSPARPQDPGSCRPGA
;
A
#
# COMPACT_ATOMS: atom_id res chain seq x y z
N MET A 1 -24.68 16.30 27.17
CA MET A 1 -25.63 16.58 26.06
C MET A 1 -25.14 15.85 24.82
N ALA A 2 -25.89 14.88 24.32
CA ALA A 2 -25.55 14.20 23.08
C ALA A 2 -25.79 15.16 21.91
N GLN A 3 -24.75 15.54 21.17
CA GLN A 3 -24.91 16.30 19.95
C GLN A 3 -25.77 15.48 18.98
N ALA A 4 -26.87 16.06 18.50
CA ALA A 4 -27.64 15.48 17.43
C ALA A 4 -26.71 15.34 16.20
N GLN A 5 -26.37 14.11 15.83
CA GLN A 5 -25.61 13.82 14.63
C GLN A 5 -26.51 14.11 13.43
N LEU A 6 -26.39 15.30 12.85
CA LEU A 6 -27.04 15.66 11.60
C LEU A 6 -26.24 15.06 10.44
N ALA A 7 -26.83 14.08 9.77
CA ALA A 7 -26.33 13.58 8.49
C ALA A 7 -27.08 14.31 7.35
N VAL A 8 -26.33 14.92 6.43
CA VAL A 8 -26.89 15.48 5.20
C VAL A 8 -27.05 14.34 4.19
N ALA A 9 -28.23 14.17 3.62
CA ALA A 9 -28.51 13.18 2.59
C ALA A 9 -29.43 13.78 1.51
N TRP A 10 -29.27 13.33 0.27
CA TRP A 10 -30.14 13.75 -0.84
C TRP A 10 -31.18 12.68 -1.12
N ARG A 11 -32.32 13.09 -1.66
CA ARG A 11 -33.38 12.19 -2.10
C ARG A 11 -33.48 12.24 -3.61
N ASP A 12 -33.44 11.07 -4.23
CA ASP A 12 -33.61 10.92 -5.67
C ASP A 12 -34.44 9.65 -5.95
N GLY A 13 -35.54 9.77 -6.70
CA GLY A 13 -36.27 8.60 -7.22
C GLY A 13 -36.72 7.52 -6.20
N GLY A 14 -37.03 7.85 -4.95
CA GLY A 14 -37.36 6.85 -3.93
C GLY A 14 -36.13 6.14 -3.32
N THR A 15 -34.97 6.76 -3.48
CA THR A 15 -33.69 6.40 -2.89
C THR A 15 -33.17 7.58 -2.06
N LEU A 16 -32.53 7.28 -0.94
CA LEU A 16 -31.77 8.22 -0.14
C LEU A 16 -30.29 8.03 -0.50
N LEU A 17 -29.61 9.13 -0.82
CA LEU A 17 -28.20 9.15 -1.21
C LEU A 17 -27.39 9.71 -0.05
N LEU A 18 -26.59 8.84 0.57
CA LEU A 18 -25.70 9.22 1.67
C LEU A 18 -24.32 9.61 1.10
N PRO A 19 -23.82 10.82 1.40
CA PRO A 19 -22.45 11.18 1.04
C PRO A 19 -21.44 10.40 1.86
N PHE A 20 -20.35 10.04 1.21
CA PHE A 20 -19.11 9.64 1.86
C PHE A 20 -17.91 10.23 1.10
N GLY A 21 -16.82 10.45 1.81
CA GLY A 21 -15.57 10.94 1.25
C GLY A 21 -14.51 9.85 1.19
N GLY A 22 -13.59 9.96 0.23
CA GLY A 22 -12.38 9.15 0.18
C GLY A 22 -11.13 9.98 0.44
N HIS A 23 -10.24 9.44 1.27
CA HIS A 23 -8.95 10.04 1.58
C HIS A 23 -7.82 9.11 1.16
N PRO A 24 -6.79 9.62 0.47
CA PRO A 24 -5.64 8.79 0.12
C PRO A 24 -4.89 8.47 1.40
N ILE A 25 -4.47 7.21 1.53
CA ILE A 25 -3.64 6.74 2.63
C ILE A 25 -2.46 5.94 2.07
N SER A 26 -1.40 5.87 2.86
CA SER A 26 -0.26 5.00 2.58
C SER A 26 0.00 4.12 3.79
N TYR A 27 0.06 2.81 3.57
CA TYR A 27 0.43 1.84 4.58
C TYR A 27 1.95 1.76 4.68
N PRO A 28 2.55 2.08 5.84
CA PRO A 28 3.96 1.82 6.04
C PRO A 28 4.21 0.31 6.01
N PRO A 29 5.23 -0.16 5.27
CA PRO A 29 5.69 -1.55 5.33
C PRO A 29 6.00 -1.98 6.77
N ARG A 30 5.59 -3.20 7.15
CA ARG A 30 5.99 -3.82 8.43
C ARG A 30 7.07 -4.88 8.18
N ALA A 31 7.79 -5.23 9.24
CA ALA A 31 8.74 -6.34 9.21
C ALA A 31 8.06 -7.62 8.71
N GLY A 32 8.71 -8.34 7.80
CA GLY A 32 8.17 -9.54 7.17
C GLY A 32 7.16 -9.30 6.04
N GLU A 33 6.96 -8.06 5.59
CA GLU A 33 6.12 -7.74 4.44
C GLU A 33 6.97 -7.23 3.25
N GLY A 34 6.85 -7.87 2.09
CA GLY A 34 7.59 -7.53 0.87
C GLY A 34 6.78 -6.65 -0.09
N TRP A 35 6.93 -5.34 0.02
CA TRP A 35 6.19 -4.34 -0.78
C TRP A 35 6.98 -3.80 -1.99
N SER A 36 8.10 -4.41 -2.38
CA SER A 36 8.97 -3.89 -3.45
C SER A 36 8.55 -4.29 -4.86
N GLY A 37 9.09 -3.60 -5.87
CA GLY A 37 8.85 -3.89 -7.29
C GLY A 37 7.39 -3.71 -7.67
N SER A 38 6.79 -4.74 -8.29
CA SER A 38 5.38 -4.72 -8.69
C SER A 38 4.39 -4.55 -7.53
N ALA A 39 4.81 -4.78 -6.29
CA ALA A 39 3.98 -4.65 -5.08
C ALA A 39 4.04 -3.25 -4.44
N ALA A 40 4.87 -2.32 -4.95
CA ALA A 40 5.05 -0.99 -4.36
C ALA A 40 3.76 -0.16 -4.37
N SER A 41 2.91 -0.36 -5.37
CA SER A 41 1.61 0.28 -5.45
C SER A 41 0.65 -0.14 -4.35
N TRP A 42 0.84 -1.31 -3.72
CA TRP A 42 -0.08 -1.84 -2.71
C TRP A 42 -0.06 -1.00 -1.43
N GLN A 43 1.02 -0.26 -1.18
CA GLN A 43 1.13 0.66 -0.05
C GLN A 43 0.09 1.77 -0.14
N ARG A 44 -0.30 2.20 -1.36
CA ARG A 44 -1.27 3.27 -1.56
C ARG A 44 -2.68 2.71 -1.55
N ASP A 45 -3.56 3.28 -0.73
CA ASP A 45 -4.97 2.91 -0.69
C ASP A 45 -5.86 4.14 -0.45
N TRP A 46 -7.16 3.91 -0.35
CA TRP A 46 -8.15 4.89 0.03
C TRP A 46 -8.88 4.46 1.29
N LYS A 47 -8.99 5.40 2.24
CA LYS A 47 -9.84 5.28 3.42
C LYS A 47 -11.14 6.04 3.21
N ILE A 48 -12.25 5.41 3.55
CA ILE A 48 -13.58 6.04 3.47
C ILE A 48 -13.81 6.81 4.79
N SER A 49 -14.25 8.07 4.69
CA SER A 49 -14.71 8.82 5.84
C SER A 49 -16.07 8.29 6.31
N HIS A 50 -16.27 8.19 7.62
CA HIS A 50 -17.59 7.98 8.22
C HIS A 50 -18.61 9.00 7.69
N PRO A 51 -19.92 8.72 7.74
CA PRO A 51 -20.96 9.49 7.05
C PRO A 51 -21.10 10.87 7.69
N ARG A 52 -20.30 11.80 7.20
CA ARG A 52 -20.36 13.24 7.46
C ARG A 52 -20.09 13.93 6.13
N PRO A 53 -20.60 15.16 5.93
CA PRO A 53 -20.07 16.03 4.89
C PRO A 53 -18.56 16.10 5.10
N ALA A 54 -17.80 15.53 4.17
CA ALA A 54 -16.42 15.18 4.39
C ALA A 54 -15.52 16.37 4.05
N ASP A 55 -15.34 17.28 5.01
CA ASP A 55 -14.32 18.32 4.89
C ASP A 55 -12.96 17.67 4.63
N GLY A 56 -12.27 18.11 3.57
CA GLY A 56 -10.95 17.60 3.19
C GLY A 56 -10.94 16.23 2.51
N ALA A 57 -12.08 15.70 2.04
CA ALA A 57 -12.09 14.53 1.16
C ALA A 57 -11.47 14.85 -0.20
N ALA A 58 -10.65 13.93 -0.71
CA ALA A 58 -10.05 14.05 -2.03
C ALA A 58 -11.05 13.75 -3.16
N TRP A 59 -12.06 12.93 -2.87
CA TRP A 59 -13.19 12.65 -3.74
C TRP A 59 -14.43 12.30 -2.92
N TRP A 60 -15.60 12.42 -3.57
CA TRP A 60 -16.90 12.20 -2.95
C TRP A 60 -17.65 11.06 -3.67
N GLY A 61 -18.39 10.27 -2.91
CA GLY A 61 -19.28 9.23 -3.41
C GLY A 61 -20.67 9.33 -2.79
N LEU A 62 -21.65 8.71 -3.44
CA LEU A 62 -23.03 8.62 -2.98
C LEU A 62 -23.41 7.15 -2.82
N LEU A 63 -23.86 6.80 -1.62
CA LEU A 63 -24.34 5.46 -1.30
C LEU A 63 -25.87 5.43 -1.38
N PRO A 64 -26.46 4.68 -2.32
CA PRO A 64 -27.91 4.60 -2.45
C PRO A 64 -28.52 3.66 -1.40
N LEU A 65 -29.47 4.17 -0.63
CA LEU A 65 -30.33 3.40 0.26
C LEU A 65 -31.79 3.46 -0.21
N PRO A 66 -32.50 2.34 -0.34
CA PRO A 66 -33.91 2.35 -0.73
C PRO A 66 -34.77 3.03 0.33
N LEU A 67 -35.54 4.07 -0.04
CA LEU A 67 -36.49 4.73 0.88
C LEU A 67 -37.75 3.90 1.10
N ARG A 68 -38.05 2.99 0.19
CA ARG A 68 -39.33 2.26 0.11
C ARG A 68 -39.44 1.16 1.18
N ALA A 69 -39.28 1.48 2.47
CA ALA A 69 -39.61 0.58 3.59
C ALA A 69 -39.32 1.18 4.98
N LEU A 70 -38.49 2.22 5.08
CA LEU A 70 -37.81 2.52 6.33
C LEU A 70 -38.33 3.81 6.97
N ALA A 71 -38.89 3.70 8.18
CA ALA A 71 -39.10 4.84 9.07
C ALA A 71 -37.73 5.47 9.46
N ALA A 72 -37.72 6.73 9.93
CA ALA A 72 -36.48 7.46 10.23
C ALA A 72 -35.45 6.67 11.09
N PRO A 73 -35.84 5.90 12.13
CA PRO A 73 -34.88 5.07 12.87
C PRO A 73 -34.26 3.93 12.04
N ALA A 74 -35.04 3.33 11.15
CA ALA A 74 -34.59 2.24 10.30
C ALA A 74 -33.68 2.74 9.15
N LEU A 75 -33.92 3.96 8.65
CA LEU A 75 -33.02 4.64 7.72
C LEU A 75 -31.65 4.92 8.35
N LEU A 76 -31.63 5.40 9.60
CA LEU A 76 -30.38 5.60 10.33
C LEU A 76 -29.64 4.27 10.56
N GLY A 77 -30.35 3.21 10.94
CA GLY A 77 -29.77 1.88 11.07
C GLY A 77 -29.14 1.39 9.76
N ALA A 78 -29.86 1.49 8.64
CA ALA A 78 -29.35 1.11 7.33
C ALA A 78 -28.12 1.92 6.91
N ALA A 79 -28.09 3.23 7.19
CA ALA A 79 -26.93 4.08 6.96
C ALA A 79 -25.71 3.63 7.76
N VAL A 80 -25.89 3.34 9.06
CA VAL A 80 -24.82 2.84 9.93
C VAL A 80 -24.29 1.50 9.44
N THR A 81 -25.17 0.55 9.10
CA THR A 81 -24.76 -0.76 8.58
C THR A 81 -23.97 -0.62 7.28
N ALA A 82 -24.47 0.18 6.33
CA ALA A 82 -23.81 0.30 5.04
C ALA A 82 -22.43 0.98 5.16
N MET A 83 -22.26 1.91 6.10
CA MET A 83 -20.94 2.48 6.40
C MET A 83 -20.01 1.47 7.09
N ALA A 84 -20.53 0.65 8.01
CA ALA A 84 -19.77 -0.44 8.61
C ALA A 84 -19.31 -1.47 7.57
N ASP A 85 -20.14 -1.77 6.57
CA ASP A 85 -19.77 -2.65 5.46
C ASP A 85 -18.64 -2.07 4.60
N LEU A 86 -18.67 -0.74 4.36
CA LEU A 86 -17.57 -0.05 3.68
C LEU A 86 -16.26 -0.09 4.47
N GLU A 87 -16.33 0.08 5.79
CA GLU A 87 -15.18 -0.05 6.69
C GLU A 87 -14.63 -1.47 6.73
N ALA A 88 -15.51 -2.48 6.75
CA ALA A 88 -15.14 -3.89 6.67
C ALA A 88 -14.46 -4.20 5.33
N ALA A 89 -15.00 -3.71 4.21
CA ALA A 89 -14.40 -3.85 2.90
C ALA A 89 -13.01 -3.19 2.82
N GLN A 90 -12.86 -1.99 3.42
CA GLN A 90 -11.56 -1.33 3.53
C GLN A 90 -10.55 -2.17 4.32
N SER A 91 -10.95 -2.65 5.49
CA SER A 91 -10.11 -3.50 6.36
C SER A 91 -9.74 -4.80 5.66
N GLY A 92 -10.66 -5.39 4.90
CA GLY A 92 -10.42 -6.57 4.08
C GLY A 92 -9.39 -6.34 2.97
N ARG A 93 -9.46 -5.20 2.25
CA ARG A 93 -8.45 -4.82 1.25
C ARG A 93 -7.06 -4.70 1.87
N GLU A 94 -6.96 -4.03 3.02
CA GLU A 94 -5.70 -3.91 3.75
C GLU A 94 -5.14 -5.28 4.13
N ALA A 95 -5.96 -6.09 4.80
CA ALA A 95 -5.58 -7.43 5.26
C ALA A 95 -5.11 -8.32 4.11
N TYR A 96 -5.82 -8.29 2.98
CA TYR A 96 -5.45 -9.00 1.77
C TYR A 96 -4.08 -8.56 1.24
N ARG A 97 -3.86 -7.25 1.04
CA ARG A 97 -2.57 -6.74 0.53
C ARG A 97 -1.41 -7.07 1.46
N ARG A 98 -1.60 -6.93 2.77
CA ARG A 98 -0.61 -7.33 3.78
C ARG A 98 -0.33 -8.83 3.72
N GLY A 99 -1.37 -9.66 3.56
CA GLY A 99 -1.23 -11.11 3.36
C GLY A 99 -0.36 -11.44 2.16
N LYS A 100 -0.66 -10.87 1.00
CA LYS A 100 0.15 -11.03 -0.22
C LYS A 100 1.58 -10.52 -0.05
N ALA A 101 1.78 -9.42 0.68
CA ALA A 101 3.12 -8.89 0.95
C ALA A 101 3.93 -9.85 1.83
N ARG A 102 3.31 -10.48 2.84
CA ARG A 102 3.96 -11.52 3.65
C ARG A 102 4.33 -12.75 2.82
N GLU A 103 3.40 -13.27 2.03
CA GLU A 103 3.65 -14.40 1.13
C GLU A 103 4.86 -14.16 0.23
N ARG A 104 4.95 -12.96 -0.38
CA ARG A 104 6.10 -12.57 -1.21
C ARG A 104 7.40 -12.53 -0.42
N CYS A 105 7.35 -12.04 0.82
CA CYS A 105 8.55 -11.97 1.66
C CYS A 105 9.07 -13.36 1.99
N THR A 106 8.17 -14.29 2.34
CA THR A 106 8.52 -15.70 2.56
C THR A 106 9.11 -16.32 1.30
N GLN A 107 8.49 -16.11 0.14
CA GLN A 107 9.01 -16.62 -1.15
C GLN A 107 10.42 -16.09 -1.45
N GLN A 108 10.66 -14.80 -1.23
CA GLN A 108 12.00 -14.20 -1.44
C GLN A 108 13.05 -14.74 -0.47
N GLN A 109 12.66 -15.08 0.75
CA GLN A 109 13.56 -15.69 1.74
C GLN A 109 13.88 -17.16 1.42
N THR A 110 12.93 -17.90 0.83
CA THR A 110 13.12 -19.30 0.46
C THR A 110 13.82 -19.46 -0.89
N GLN A 111 13.81 -18.43 -1.75
CA GLN A 111 14.46 -18.49 -3.05
C GLN A 111 15.98 -18.47 -2.88
N PRO A 112 16.72 -19.49 -3.38
CA PRO A 112 18.17 -19.47 -3.38
C PRO A 112 18.66 -18.20 -4.08
N ALA A 113 19.65 -17.52 -3.49
CA ALA A 113 20.24 -16.35 -4.11
C ALA A 113 20.65 -16.72 -5.55
N PRO A 114 20.26 -15.91 -6.56
CA PRO A 114 20.66 -16.20 -7.93
C PRO A 114 22.17 -16.33 -7.96
N ALA A 115 22.66 -17.46 -8.49
CA ALA A 115 24.07 -17.73 -8.61
C ALA A 115 24.71 -16.50 -9.25
N ARG A 116 25.67 -15.87 -8.55
CA ARG A 116 26.42 -14.75 -9.13
C ARG A 116 26.93 -15.23 -10.48
N PRO A 117 26.76 -14.46 -11.58
CA PRO A 117 27.42 -14.80 -12.83
C PRO A 117 28.90 -14.92 -12.52
N GLN A 118 29.43 -16.14 -12.60
CA GLN A 118 30.85 -16.37 -12.47
C GLN A 118 31.47 -15.72 -13.71
N GLN A 119 32.32 -14.72 -13.50
CA GLN A 119 33.18 -14.21 -14.57
C GLN A 119 34.06 -15.37 -15.02
N LEU A 120 33.67 -16.02 -16.11
CA LEU A 120 34.53 -16.94 -16.85
C LEU A 120 35.65 -16.08 -17.44
N VAL A 121 36.80 -16.09 -16.77
CA VAL A 121 38.04 -15.54 -17.31
C VAL A 121 38.48 -16.51 -18.41
N LEU A 122 38.19 -16.15 -19.66
CA LEU A 122 38.80 -16.79 -20.81
C LEU A 122 40.28 -16.42 -20.82
N PRO A 123 41.22 -17.39 -20.88
CA PRO A 123 42.64 -17.08 -21.00
C PRO A 123 42.86 -16.38 -22.34
N LEU A 124 43.18 -15.08 -22.29
CA LEU A 124 43.73 -14.38 -23.45
C LEU A 124 45.16 -14.87 -23.68
N PRO A 125 45.60 -15.03 -24.95
CA PRO A 125 47.01 -15.23 -25.26
C PRO A 125 47.84 -14.12 -24.64
N ALA A 126 48.94 -14.48 -23.97
CA ALA A 126 49.83 -13.52 -23.34
C ALA A 126 50.42 -12.56 -24.40
N GLU A 127 50.02 -11.29 -24.32
CA GLU A 127 50.66 -10.20 -25.06
C GLU A 127 52.03 -9.91 -24.42
N PRO A 128 53.11 -9.73 -25.19
CA PRO A 128 54.43 -9.49 -24.64
C PRO A 128 54.48 -8.16 -23.87
N ALA A 129 55.07 -8.22 -22.68
CA ALA A 129 55.10 -7.14 -21.69
C ALA A 129 55.77 -5.85 -22.19
N PRO A 130 55.19 -4.68 -21.89
CA PRO A 130 55.96 -3.45 -21.69
C PRO A 130 56.27 -3.22 -20.20
N SER A 131 57.51 -2.85 -19.95
CA SER A 131 58.17 -2.60 -18.66
C SER A 131 57.52 -1.49 -17.78
N PRO A 132 57.89 -1.39 -16.48
CA PRO A 132 57.06 -0.77 -15.46
C PRO A 132 57.28 0.75 -15.35
N THR A 133 56.22 1.49 -15.08
CA THR A 133 56.32 2.82 -14.45
C THR A 133 55.30 2.95 -13.32
N SER A 134 55.82 3.40 -12.18
CA SER A 134 55.18 3.52 -10.87
C SER A 134 54.21 4.71 -10.78
N HIS A 135 53.05 4.54 -10.12
CA HIS A 135 52.75 5.11 -8.80
C HIS A 135 51.24 5.10 -8.46
N PRO A 136 50.87 5.12 -7.16
CA PRO A 136 49.57 4.70 -6.68
C PRO A 136 48.57 5.86 -6.55
N ARG A 137 47.28 5.60 -6.74
CA ARG A 137 46.23 6.45 -6.16
C ARG A 137 44.99 5.66 -5.78
N ARG A 138 44.79 5.54 -4.47
CA ARG A 138 43.59 5.03 -3.79
C ARG A 138 42.75 6.22 -3.34
N ALA A 139 41.44 6.17 -3.54
CA ALA A 139 40.34 6.71 -2.71
C ALA A 139 39.09 7.00 -3.58
N PRO A 140 37.90 7.20 -2.99
CA PRO A 140 37.23 6.49 -1.90
C PRO A 140 35.85 5.95 -2.36
N GLY A 141 35.15 5.28 -1.45
CA GLY A 141 33.98 4.44 -1.72
C GLY A 141 32.78 5.11 -2.39
N SER A 142 32.05 4.30 -3.16
CA SER A 142 30.71 4.61 -3.64
C SER A 142 29.75 4.87 -2.47
N PRO A 143 28.83 5.85 -2.59
CA PRO A 143 27.85 6.12 -1.56
C PRO A 143 26.95 4.90 -1.36
N ALA A 144 26.70 4.60 -0.08
CA ALA A 144 25.77 3.59 0.34
C ALA A 144 24.41 3.81 -0.35
N ARG A 145 23.95 2.78 -1.04
CA ARG A 145 22.58 2.68 -1.56
C ARG A 145 21.60 3.00 -0.42
N PRO A 146 20.54 3.80 -0.65
CA PRO A 146 19.49 3.99 0.34
C PRO A 146 19.00 2.61 0.81
N GLN A 147 19.08 2.37 2.11
CA GLN A 147 18.47 1.19 2.69
C GLN A 147 16.97 1.34 2.50
N ASP A 148 16.41 0.56 1.59
CA ASP A 148 14.97 0.51 1.35
C ASP A 148 14.31 -0.12 2.58
N PRO A 149 13.54 0.64 3.37
CA PRO A 149 12.89 0.13 4.57
C PRO A 149 11.84 -0.95 4.26
N GLY A 150 11.50 -1.19 2.99
CA GLY A 150 10.64 -2.29 2.54
C GLY A 150 11.38 -3.56 2.09
N SER A 151 12.69 -3.66 2.28
CA SER A 151 13.45 -4.86 1.94
C SER A 151 13.22 -5.97 2.97
N CYS A 152 12.85 -7.16 2.51
CA CYS A 152 12.84 -8.40 3.29
C CYS A 152 14.26 -8.78 3.73
N ARG A 153 14.87 -8.00 4.62
CA ARG A 153 16.14 -8.34 5.23
C ARG A 153 15.88 -9.21 6.46
N PRO A 154 16.62 -10.31 6.64
CA PRO A 154 16.61 -11.03 7.90
C PRO A 154 17.14 -10.09 8.99
N GLY A 155 16.43 -10.02 10.12
CA GLY A 155 17.00 -9.51 11.36
C GLY A 155 18.16 -10.42 11.74
N ALA A 156 19.33 -9.81 11.94
CA ALA A 156 20.50 -10.48 12.49
C ALA A 156 20.28 -10.86 13.96
#